data_AF-A0A6J7SQH0-F1
#
_entry.id   AF-A0A6J7SQH0-F1
#
_cell.length_a   1.000
_cell.length_b   1.000
_cell.length_c   1.000
_cell.angle_alpha   90.00
_cell.angle_beta   90.00
_cell.angle_gamma   90.00
#
_symmetry.space_group_name_H-M   'P 1'
#
loop_
_entity.id
_entity.type
_entity.pdbx_description
1 polymer ?
#
loop_
_entity_poly.entity_id
_entity_poly.type
_entity_poly.pdbx_seq_one_letter_code
_entity_poly.pdbx_strand_id
1 'polypeptide(L)' 'MGRAIQVVTNWVGDPTAVIDYSVRMTRPVVVPDTAVGSVVRFTGKVAQINDDGTIQVELGAIFGDVKVLGLAKATVRLAQ' A
#
# COMPACT_ATOMS: atom_id res chain seq x y z
N MET A 1 2.94 0.21 -9.25
CA MET A 1 1.94 0.10 -8.15
C MET A 1 1.77 1.45 -7.45
N GLY A 2 1.28 2.48 -8.14
CA GLY A 2 1.30 3.86 -7.60
C GLY A 2 0.21 4.20 -6.58
N ARG A 3 -0.96 3.54 -6.63
CA ARG A 3 -2.08 3.86 -5.72
C ARG A 3 -1.95 3.22 -4.33
N ALA A 4 -1.34 2.04 -4.22
CA ALA A 4 -1.18 1.39 -2.92
C ALA A 4 -0.22 2.14 -1.99
N ILE A 5 0.86 2.73 -2.53
CA ILE A 5 1.81 3.52 -1.73
C ILE A 5 1.19 4.81 -1.20
N GLN A 6 0.15 5.35 -1.85
CA GLN A 6 -0.54 6.56 -1.38
C GLN A 6 -1.14 6.40 0.02
N VAL A 7 -1.51 5.19 0.42
CA VAL A 7 -1.97 4.92 1.80
C VAL A 7 -0.90 5.31 2.80
N VAL A 8 0.36 4.99 2.50
CA VAL A 8 1.50 5.25 3.39
C VAL A 8 1.91 6.71 3.30
N THR A 9 2.08 7.25 2.10
CA THR A 9 2.54 8.64 1.94
C THR A 9 1.53 9.64 2.47
N ASN A 10 0.23 9.37 2.35
CA ASN A 10 -0.80 10.23 2.93
C ASN A 10 -0.86 10.10 4.46
N TRP A 11 -0.58 8.91 5.01
CA TRP A 11 -0.51 8.70 6.45
C TRP A 11 0.70 9.41 7.07
N VAL A 12 1.87 9.30 6.43
CA VAL A 12 3.11 9.92 6.91
C VAL A 12 3.16 11.42 6.61
N GLY A 13 2.47 11.90 5.56
CA GLY A 13 2.47 13.31 5.16
C GLY A 13 3.73 13.75 4.40
N ASP A 14 4.80 12.96 4.44
CA ASP A 14 6.04 13.18 3.71
C ASP A 14 6.40 11.94 2.87
N PRO A 15 6.40 12.04 1.51
CA PRO A 15 6.76 10.91 0.66
C PRO A 15 8.25 10.55 0.76
N THR A 16 9.13 11.45 1.21
CA THR A 16 10.57 11.19 1.33
C THR A 16 10.92 10.28 2.51
N ALA A 17 10.00 10.13 3.46
CA ALA A 17 10.11 9.20 4.58
C ALA A 17 10.00 7.72 4.16
N VAL A 18 9.51 7.43 2.95
CA VAL A 18 9.43 6.05 2.43
C VAL A 18 10.80 5.61 1.94
N ILE A 19 11.42 4.64 2.62
CA ILE A 19 12.78 4.15 2.30
C ILE A 19 12.78 2.82 1.55
N ASP A 20 11.71 2.02 1.67
CA ASP A 20 11.52 0.80 0.90
C ASP A 20 10.04 0.60 0.57
N TYR A 21 9.76 0.07 -0.62
CA TYR A 21 8.42 -0.26 -1.06
C TYR A 21 8.45 -1.46 -2.01
N SER A 22 7.85 -2.55 -1.57
CA SER A 22 7.80 -3.81 -2.33
C SER A 22 6.37 -4.32 -2.40
N VAL A 23 5.91 -4.66 -3.60
CA VAL A 23 4.57 -5.17 -3.84
C VAL A 23 4.62 -6.23 -4.92
N ARG A 24 3.89 -7.34 -4.70
CA ARG A 24 3.62 -8.33 -5.72
C ARG A 24 2.16 -8.27 -6.13
N MET A 25 1.92 -8.12 -7.44
CA MET A 25 0.58 -8.29 -8.00
C MET A 25 0.27 -9.79 -8.06
N THR A 26 -0.82 -10.20 -7.44
CA THR A 26 -1.25 -11.61 -7.48
C THR A 26 -2.36 -11.84 -8.47
N ARG A 27 -3.20 -10.82 -8.73
CA ARG A 27 -4.35 -10.90 -9.64
C ARG A 27 -4.56 -9.57 -10.37
N PRO A 28 -5.02 -9.59 -11.62
CA PRO A 28 -5.39 -8.39 -12.35
C PRO A 28 -6.66 -7.75 -11.78
N VAL A 29 -6.71 -6.41 -11.85
CA VAL A 29 -7.94 -5.64 -11.63
C VAL A 29 -8.54 -5.38 -13.00
N VAL A 30 -9.69 -6.00 -13.27
CA VAL A 30 -10.42 -5.76 -14.52
C VAL A 30 -11.11 -4.41 -14.43
N VAL A 31 -10.96 -3.57 -15.46
CA VAL A 31 -11.62 -2.28 -15.57
C VAL A 31 -12.53 -2.32 -16.79
N PRO A 32 -13.86 -2.46 -16.63
CA PRO A 32 -14.78 -2.49 -17.76
C PRO A 32 -14.93 -1.08 -18.36
N ASP A 33 -15.18 -1.02 -19.67
CA ASP A 33 -15.47 0.23 -20.38
C ASP A 33 -16.90 0.71 -20.05
N THR A 34 -17.04 1.23 -18.84
CA THR A 34 -18.29 1.78 -18.30
C THR A 34 -17.96 3.08 -17.58
N ALA A 35 -18.93 3.98 -17.49
CA ALA A 35 -18.74 5.26 -16.79
C ALA A 35 -18.40 5.11 -15.28
N VAL A 36 -18.65 3.94 -14.69
CA VAL A 36 -18.43 3.66 -13.26
C VAL A 36 -17.02 3.14 -12.98
N GLY A 37 -16.42 2.40 -13.91
CA GLY A 37 -15.10 1.79 -13.73
C GLY A 37 -15.05 0.74 -12.62
N SER A 38 -13.88 0.60 -11.98
CA SER A 38 -13.60 -0.41 -10.95
C SER A 38 -13.12 0.21 -9.65
N VAL A 39 -13.70 -0.22 -8.53
CA VAL A 39 -13.34 0.26 -7.20
C VAL A 39 -12.37 -0.71 -6.54
N VAL A 40 -11.18 -0.21 -6.19
CA VAL A 40 -10.20 -0.95 -5.41
C VAL A 40 -10.07 -0.29 -4.04
N ARG A 41 -10.28 -1.08 -2.99
CA ARG A 41 -10.10 -0.63 -1.60
C ARG A 41 -8.69 -0.94 -1.16
N PHE A 42 -7.96 0.10 -0.76
CA PHE A 42 -6.62 -0.03 -0.20
C PHE A 42 -6.67 0.08 1.32
N THR A 43 -5.84 -0.70 2.00
CA THR A 43 -5.69 -0.68 3.46
C THR A 43 -4.21 -0.70 3.82
N GLY A 44 -3.89 -0.18 5.01
CA GLY A 44 -2.55 -0.21 5.57
C GLY A 44 -2.62 -0.61 7.03
N LYS A 45 -1.68 -1.45 7.48
CA LYS A 45 -1.53 -1.85 8.87
C LYS A 45 -0.06 -1.76 9.27
N VAL A 46 0.23 -1.13 10.40
CA VAL A 46 1.57 -1.19 10.98
C VAL A 46 1.83 -2.63 11.42
N ALA A 47 2.81 -3.27 10.79
CA ALA A 47 3.17 -4.66 11.03
C ALA A 47 4.25 -4.78 12.11
N GLN A 48 5.25 -3.90 12.06
CA GLN A 48 6.38 -3.91 12.98
C GLN A 48 6.97 -2.51 13.12
N ILE A 49 7.49 -2.21 14.31
CA ILE A 49 8.39 -1.09 14.55
C ILE A 49 9.75 -1.71 14.84
N ASN A 50 10.76 -1.33 14.08
CA ASN A 50 12.12 -1.85 14.18
C ASN A 50 12.93 -1.05 15.21
N ASP A 51 13.96 -1.68 15.77
CA ASP A 51 14.84 -1.07 16.77
C ASP A 51 15.63 0.13 16.22
N ASP A 52 15.82 0.21 14.90
CA ASP A 52 16.46 1.33 14.21
C ASP A 52 15.53 2.54 13.99
N GLY A 53 14.30 2.49 14.54
CA GLY A 53 13.30 3.54 14.42
C GLY A 53 12.49 3.51 13.11
N THR A 54 12.69 2.51 12.25
CA THR A 54 11.88 2.35 11.04
C THR A 54 10.57 1.61 11.32
N ILE A 55 9.52 1.93 10.58
CA ILE A 55 8.20 1.33 10.73
C ILE A 55 7.85 0.58 9.45
N GLN A 56 7.53 -0.70 9.59
CA GLN A 56 7.06 -1.52 8.49
C GLN A 56 5.53 -1.51 8.46
N VAL A 57 4.97 -1.16 7.30
CA VAL A 57 3.54 -1.12 7.03
C VAL A 57 3.20 -2.20 6.02
N GLU A 58 2.31 -3.12 6.37
CA GLU A 58 1.69 -4.05 5.43
C GLU A 58 0.57 -3.34 4.68
N LEU A 59 0.53 -3.52 3.36
CA LEU A 59 -0.47 -2.95 2.49
C LEU A 59 -1.43 -4.02 1.97
N GLY A 60 -2.71 -3.70 1.98
CA GLY A 60 -3.77 -4.50 1.39
C GLY A 60 -4.37 -3.78 0.19
N ALA A 61 -4.78 -4.56 -0.81
CA ALA A 61 -5.73 -4.09 -1.81
C ALA A 61 -6.76 -5.18 -2.10
N ILE A 62 -8.02 -4.78 -2.09
CA ILE A 62 -9.18 -5.62 -2.32
C ILE A 62 -9.95 -5.05 -3.52
N PHE A 63 -10.25 -5.90 -4.49
CA PHE A 63 -11.14 -5.62 -5.61
C PHE A 63 -12.34 -6.57 -5.52
N GLY A 64 -13.54 -6.03 -5.33
CA GLY A 64 -14.69 -6.82 -4.90
C GLY A 64 -14.42 -7.47 -3.53
N ASP A 65 -14.37 -8.80 -3.50
CA ASP A 65 -14.03 -9.60 -2.30
C ASP A 65 -12.64 -10.26 -2.40
N VAL A 66 -11.86 -9.90 -3.42
CA VAL A 66 -10.62 -10.60 -3.77
C VAL A 66 -9.40 -9.74 -3.44
N LYS A 67 -8.45 -10.31 -2.68
CA LYS A 67 -7.13 -9.71 -2.46
C LYS A 67 -6.31 -9.76 -3.77
N VAL A 68 -5.87 -8.60 -4.25
CA VAL A 68 -5.13 -8.45 -5.53
C VAL A 68 -3.64 -8.15 -5.36
N LEU A 69 -3.23 -7.83 -4.13
CA LEU A 69 -1.82 -7.66 -3.77
C LEU A 69 -1.36 -8.76 -2.80
N GLY A 70 -0.14 -9.25 -3.03
CA GLY A 70 0.57 -10.15 -2.12
C GLY A 70 1.89 -9.53 -1.71
N LEU A 71 2.39 -9.90 -0.53
CA LEU A 71 3.67 -9.44 0.02
C LEU A 71 3.88 -7.92 -0.11
N ALA A 72 2.80 -7.15 0.03
CA ALA A 72 2.83 -5.72 -0.16
C ALA A 72 3.22 -5.05 1.16
N LYS A 73 4.39 -4.42 1.16
CA LYS A 73 4.98 -3.79 2.34
C LYS A 73 5.68 -2.49 1.95
N ALA A 74 5.64 -1.53 2.86
CA ALA A 74 6.43 -0.32 2.80
C ALA A 74 7.17 -0.16 4.12
N THR A 75 8.38 0.37 4.07
CA THR A 75 9.15 0.74 5.25
C THR A 75 9.31 2.25 5.25
N VAL A 76 8.98 2.88 6.37
CA VAL A 76 9.10 4.32 6.54
C VAL A 76 10.03 4.67 7.68
N ARG A 77 10.71 5.80 7.55
CA ARG A 77 11.46 6.45 8.63
C ARG A 77 10.85 7.82 8.86
N LEU A 78 10.13 7.95 9.96
CA LEU A 78 9.53 9.24 10.33
C LEU A 78 10.64 10.17 10.82
N ALA A 79 10.59 11.44 10.41
CA ALA A 79 11.39 12.47 11.05
C ALA A 79 10.93 12.58 12.52
N GLN A 80 11.88 12.49 13.45
CA GLN A 80 11.62 12.70 14.89
C GLN A 80 11.21 14.15 15.18
#